data_AF-A8UVP1-F1
#
_entry.id   AF-A8UVP1-F1
#
_cell.length_a   1.000
_cell.length_b   1.000
_cell.length_c   1.000
_cell.angle_alpha   90.00
_cell.angle_beta   90.00
_cell.angle_gamma   90.00
#
_symmetry.space_group_name_H-M   'P 1'
#
loop_
_entity.id
_entity.type
_entity.pdbx_description
1 polymer ?
#
loop_
_entity_poly.entity_id
_entity_poly.type
_entity_poly.pdbx_seq_one_letter_code
_entity_poly.pdbx_strand_id
1 'polypeptide(L)'
;MNLKRILRIKEIEEKERARRLREIEEEIKSLLEEKRRYKEELELCQRRITDSQDAMRLIFQQRAFVKKIEEIDRKIKELEVIKDSETESLKELKREEKAVKILKDKIAYEEYAESIKKEFLQLGFIHLIKKGLKLLLILSLAVHAQSAVQEKLKEMEKDNQEKRLREVEKVIEEKLRKLIEERKRLEALRKKPLTEEEEKEVKKLVKIVSKTPSDEAGAILNEVKPRIAAEILIRLKERQAGQILAAMDPKKAAVVTEIIMSWRKRSAQKR
;
A
#
# COMPACT_ATOMS: atom_id res chain seq x y z
N MET A 1 14.44 -3.88 -18.09
CA MET A 1 14.33 -4.57 -16.78
C MET A 1 12.92 -4.37 -16.25
N ASN A 2 12.16 -5.43 -15.92
CA ASN A 2 10.74 -5.28 -15.55
C ASN A 2 10.59 -4.96 -14.05
N LEU A 3 10.58 -3.66 -13.71
CA LEU A 3 10.48 -3.16 -12.33
C LEU A 3 9.23 -3.66 -11.59
N LYS A 4 8.13 -3.93 -12.30
CA LYS A 4 6.91 -4.53 -11.70
C LYS A 4 7.17 -5.95 -11.19
N ARG A 5 7.99 -6.73 -11.90
CA ARG A 5 8.37 -8.09 -11.48
C ARG A 5 9.29 -8.05 -10.25
N ILE A 6 10.23 -7.10 -10.21
CA ILE A 6 11.14 -6.91 -9.07
C ILE A 6 10.36 -6.53 -7.80
N LEU A 7 9.42 -5.58 -7.91
CA LEU A 7 8.56 -5.20 -6.77
C LEU A 7 7.75 -6.39 -6.25
N ARG A 8 7.16 -7.20 -7.13
CA ARG A 8 6.43 -8.40 -6.70
C ARG A 8 7.31 -9.42 -5.98
N ILE A 9 8.54 -9.63 -6.45
CA ILE A 9 9.49 -10.55 -5.80
C ILE A 9 9.83 -10.02 -4.40
N LYS A 10 10.12 -8.72 -4.29
CA LYS A 10 10.42 -8.08 -2.99
C LYS A 10 9.23 -8.14 -2.03
N GLU A 11 8.00 -7.90 -2.50
CA GLU A 11 6.79 -8.04 -1.66
C GLU A 11 6.60 -9.47 -1.13
N ILE A 12 6.96 -10.49 -1.91
CA ILE A 12 6.90 -11.89 -1.48
C ILE A 12 7.98 -12.15 -0.42
N GLU A 13 9.22 -11.74 -0.69
CA GLU A 13 10.35 -11.89 0.22
C GLU A 13 10.13 -11.16 1.56
N GLU A 14 9.50 -9.97 1.53
CA GLU A 14 9.09 -9.23 2.73
C GLU A 14 8.10 -10.05 3.58
N LYS A 15 7.08 -10.63 2.94
CA LYS A 15 6.05 -11.42 3.64
C LYS A 15 6.63 -12.69 4.25
N GLU A 16 7.54 -13.35 3.53
CA GLU A 16 8.22 -14.54 4.03
C GLU A 16 9.11 -14.22 5.22
N ARG A 17 9.95 -13.19 5.15
CA ARG A 17 10.79 -12.76 6.29
C ARG A 17 9.95 -12.31 7.48
N ALA A 18 8.89 -11.54 7.26
CA ALA A 18 7.97 -11.13 8.33
C ALA A 18 7.26 -12.33 8.97
N ARG A 19 6.99 -13.39 8.21
CA ARG A 19 6.46 -14.64 8.75
C ARG A 19 7.50 -15.37 9.60
N ARG A 20 8.73 -15.53 9.11
CA ARG A 20 9.82 -16.16 9.88
C ARG A 20 10.10 -15.43 11.20
N LEU A 21 10.10 -14.10 11.19
CA LEU A 21 10.25 -13.30 12.41
C LEU A 21 9.17 -13.63 13.46
N ARG A 22 7.91 -13.74 13.04
CA ARG A 22 6.82 -14.15 13.94
C ARG A 22 7.02 -15.56 14.48
N GLU A 23 7.44 -16.50 13.63
CA GLU A 23 7.71 -17.88 14.04
C GLU A 23 8.85 -17.93 15.08
N ILE A 24 9.92 -17.15 14.89
CA ILE A 24 11.03 -17.01 15.85
C ILE A 24 10.56 -16.38 17.17
N GLU A 25 9.73 -15.33 17.11
CA GLU A 25 9.17 -14.68 18.31
C GLU A 25 8.28 -15.64 19.11
N GLU A 26 7.46 -16.43 18.43
CA GLU A 26 6.64 -17.48 19.06
C GLU A 26 7.50 -18.58 19.69
N GLU A 27 8.56 -19.01 19.02
CA GLU A 27 9.50 -20.01 19.54
C GLU A 27 10.24 -19.50 20.79
N ILE A 28 10.76 -18.27 20.75
CA ILE A 28 11.39 -17.63 21.91
C ILE A 28 10.40 -17.56 23.08
N LYS A 29 9.14 -17.17 22.81
CA LYS A 29 8.11 -17.10 23.85
C LYS A 29 7.84 -18.46 24.49
N SER A 30 7.71 -19.51 23.66
CA SER A 30 7.52 -20.89 24.14
C SER A 30 8.69 -21.35 25.01
N LEU A 31 9.93 -21.08 24.57
CA LEU A 31 11.14 -21.41 25.32
C LEU A 31 11.22 -20.65 26.65
N LEU A 32 10.78 -19.38 26.70
CA LEU A 32 10.71 -18.61 27.94
C LEU A 32 9.69 -19.20 28.93
N GLU A 33 8.55 -19.68 28.43
CA GLU A 33 7.55 -20.37 29.26
C GLU A 33 8.09 -21.72 29.78
N GLU A 34 8.77 -22.50 28.94
CA GLU A 34 9.44 -23.74 29.33
C GLU A 34 10.53 -23.49 30.40
N LYS A 35 11.36 -22.47 30.18
CA LYS A 35 12.37 -22.02 31.15
C LYS A 35 11.75 -21.66 32.49
N ARG A 36 10.60 -20.96 32.47
CA ARG A 36 9.87 -20.59 33.70
C ARG A 36 9.43 -21.83 34.47
N ARG A 37 8.87 -22.84 33.78
CA ARG A 37 8.46 -24.11 34.41
C ARG A 37 9.65 -24.83 35.06
N TYR A 38 10.77 -24.95 34.36
CA TYR A 38 11.97 -25.56 34.95
C TYR A 38 12.52 -24.77 36.14
N LYS A 39 12.39 -23.44 36.14
CA LYS A 39 12.75 -22.62 37.32
C LYS A 39 11.83 -22.88 38.51
N GLU A 40 10.52 -22.96 38.28
CA GLU A 40 9.54 -23.29 39.32
C GLU A 40 9.81 -24.70 39.89
N GLU A 41 10.08 -25.69 39.04
CA GLU A 41 10.44 -27.05 39.46
C GLU A 41 11.78 -27.08 40.22
N LEU A 42 12.76 -26.28 39.80
CA LEU A 42 14.04 -26.13 40.46
C LEU A 42 13.87 -25.57 41.89
N GLU A 43 13.06 -24.53 42.07
CA GLU A 43 12.77 -23.95 43.38
C GLU A 43 12.06 -24.95 44.31
N LEU A 44 11.08 -25.69 43.77
CA LEU A 44 10.40 -26.75 44.53
C LEU A 44 11.37 -27.86 44.95
N CYS A 45 12.26 -28.26 44.04
CA CYS A 45 13.30 -29.25 44.32
C CYS A 45 14.25 -28.77 45.43
N GLN A 46 14.70 -27.51 45.37
CA GLN A 46 15.56 -26.89 46.39
C GLN A 46 14.91 -26.86 47.78
N ARG A 47 13.62 -26.50 47.86
CA ARG A 47 12.89 -26.53 49.15
C ARG A 47 12.87 -27.95 49.73
N ARG A 48 12.59 -28.96 48.90
CA ARG A 48 12.50 -30.36 49.33
C ARG A 48 13.84 -30.98 49.74
N ILE A 49 14.96 -30.54 49.18
CA ILE A 49 16.31 -31.02 49.56
C ILE A 49 16.60 -30.75 51.03
N THR A 50 16.16 -29.61 51.54
CA THR A 50 16.42 -29.15 52.91
C THR A 50 15.80 -30.07 53.97
N ASP A 51 14.71 -30.77 53.62
CA ASP A 51 13.85 -31.48 54.58
C ASP A 51 13.77 -33.00 54.33
N SER A 52 14.61 -33.59 53.46
CA SER A 52 14.38 -34.95 52.93
C SER A 52 15.54 -35.94 53.10
N GLN A 53 15.20 -37.20 53.42
CA GLN A 53 16.10 -38.35 53.36
C GLN A 53 16.58 -38.70 51.93
N ASP A 54 15.89 -38.21 50.88
CA ASP A 54 16.21 -38.44 49.46
C ASP A 54 17.09 -37.32 48.84
N ALA A 55 17.81 -36.55 49.67
CA ALA A 55 18.57 -35.37 49.24
C ALA A 55 19.48 -35.64 48.03
N MET A 56 20.14 -36.80 47.96
CA MET A 56 21.01 -37.16 46.83
C MET A 56 20.26 -37.23 45.50
N ARG A 57 19.08 -37.85 45.45
CA ARG A 57 18.25 -37.94 44.23
C ARG A 57 17.78 -36.55 43.79
N LEU A 58 17.37 -35.72 44.74
CA LEU A 58 16.91 -34.36 44.46
C LEU A 58 18.05 -33.46 43.95
N ILE A 59 19.28 -33.60 44.47
CA ILE A 59 20.46 -32.89 43.94
C ILE A 59 20.74 -33.27 42.47
N PHE A 60 20.59 -34.54 42.11
CA PHE A 60 20.72 -34.96 40.71
C PHE A 60 19.64 -34.33 39.81
N GLN A 61 18.39 -34.28 40.28
CA GLN A 61 17.30 -33.62 39.56
C GLN A 61 17.53 -32.11 39.43
N GLN A 62 17.99 -31.44 40.49
CA GLN A 62 18.37 -30.04 40.47
C GLN A 62 19.40 -29.75 39.38
N ARG A 63 20.46 -30.57 39.31
CA ARG A 63 21.51 -30.44 38.28
C ARG A 63 20.96 -30.65 36.87
N ALA A 64 20.01 -31.57 36.69
CA ALA A 64 19.35 -31.77 35.40
C ALA A 64 18.52 -30.55 34.98
N PHE A 65 17.75 -29.94 35.90
CA PHE A 65 16.99 -28.73 35.61
C PHE A 65 17.88 -27.53 35.29
N VAL A 66 18.98 -27.35 36.01
CA VAL A 66 19.96 -26.29 35.71
C VAL A 66 20.51 -26.46 34.29
N LYS A 67 20.92 -27.68 33.91
CA LYS A 67 21.38 -27.96 32.54
C LYS A 67 20.31 -27.66 31.49
N LYS A 68 19.05 -27.98 31.76
CA LYS A 68 17.94 -27.69 30.83
C LYS A 68 17.71 -26.19 30.68
N ILE A 69 17.77 -25.43 31.77
CA ILE A 69 17.69 -23.97 31.75
C ILE A 69 18.84 -23.38 30.92
N GLU A 70 20.07 -23.85 31.11
CA GLU A 70 21.24 -23.43 30.32
C GLU A 70 21.10 -23.77 28.83
N GLU A 71 20.57 -24.95 28.49
CA GLU A 71 20.28 -25.33 27.10
C GLU A 71 19.24 -24.40 26.47
N ILE A 72 18.16 -24.09 27.19
CA ILE A 72 17.13 -23.16 26.73
C ILE A 72 17.71 -21.75 26.54
N ASP A 73 18.55 -21.29 27.46
CA ASP A 73 19.18 -19.97 27.36
C ASP A 73 20.11 -19.85 26.15
N ARG A 74 20.87 -20.91 25.83
CA ARG A 74 21.66 -20.95 24.60
C ARG A 74 20.78 -20.83 23.36
N LYS A 75 19.69 -21.60 23.29
CA LYS A 75 18.75 -21.57 22.16
C LYS A 75 18.08 -20.20 22.00
N ILE A 76 17.61 -19.60 23.10
CA ILE A 76 17.01 -18.26 23.07
C ILE A 76 18.03 -17.26 22.51
N LYS A 77 19.27 -17.30 22.99
CA LYS A 77 20.32 -16.40 22.52
C LYS A 77 20.63 -16.57 21.02
N GLU A 78 20.67 -17.81 20.53
CA GLU A 78 20.83 -18.10 19.10
C GLU A 78 19.67 -17.54 18.28
N LEU A 79 18.43 -17.75 18.72
CA LEU A 79 17.23 -17.23 18.07
C LEU A 79 17.16 -15.70 18.10
N GLU A 80 17.60 -15.05 19.17
CA GLU A 80 17.69 -13.58 19.25
C GLU A 80 18.65 -13.00 18.22
N VAL A 81 19.82 -13.63 18.03
CA VAL A 81 20.78 -13.23 16.98
C VAL A 81 20.15 -13.36 15.59
N ILE A 82 19.45 -14.46 15.31
CA ILE A 82 18.76 -14.67 14.03
C ILE A 82 17.65 -13.62 13.85
N LYS A 83 16.86 -13.36 14.89
CA LYS A 83 15.79 -12.36 14.88
C LYS A 83 16.32 -10.98 14.54
N ASP A 84 17.44 -10.57 15.14
CA ASP A 84 18.06 -9.27 14.89
C ASP A 84 18.57 -9.15 13.45
N SER A 85 19.21 -10.21 12.93
CA SER A 85 19.66 -10.30 11.54
C SER A 85 18.50 -10.20 10.53
N GLU A 86 17.43 -10.96 10.75
CA GLU A 86 16.22 -10.93 9.89
C GLU A 86 15.50 -9.58 9.98
N THR A 87 15.49 -8.95 11.16
CA THR A 87 14.93 -7.61 11.37
C THR A 87 15.68 -6.55 10.56
N GLU A 88 17.02 -6.59 10.57
CA GLU A 88 17.82 -5.66 9.77
C GLU A 88 17.65 -5.90 8.26
N SER A 89 17.69 -7.16 7.84
CA SER A 89 17.45 -7.56 6.44
C SER A 89 16.08 -7.07 5.94
N LEU A 90 15.05 -7.12 6.78
CA LEU A 90 13.71 -6.61 6.46
C LEU A 90 13.70 -5.08 6.28
N LYS A 91 14.46 -4.33 7.08
CA LYS A 91 14.58 -2.87 6.93
C LYS A 91 15.27 -2.53 5.62
N GLU A 92 16.34 -3.23 5.27
CA GLU A 92 17.04 -3.05 3.99
C GLU A 92 16.12 -3.33 2.81
N LEU A 93 15.40 -4.45 2.84
CA LEU A 93 14.48 -4.81 1.76
C LEU A 93 13.38 -3.75 1.55
N LYS A 94 12.85 -3.16 2.63
CA LYS A 94 11.90 -2.03 2.56
C LYS A 94 12.51 -0.77 1.96
N ARG A 95 13.78 -0.46 2.27
CA ARG A 95 14.51 0.68 1.66
C ARG A 95 14.68 0.46 0.16
N GLU A 96 15.06 -0.74 -0.25
CA GLU A 96 15.23 -1.10 -1.65
C GLU A 96 13.90 -1.07 -2.42
N GLU A 97 12.82 -1.59 -1.85
CA GLU A 97 11.49 -1.55 -2.46
C GLU A 97 11.05 -0.09 -2.71
N LYS A 98 11.27 0.79 -1.73
CA LYS A 98 11.00 2.23 -1.87
C LYS A 98 11.82 2.85 -3.00
N ALA A 99 13.12 2.51 -3.11
CA ALA A 99 13.97 2.99 -4.19
C ALA A 99 13.48 2.51 -5.57
N VAL A 100 13.12 1.23 -5.69
CA VAL A 100 12.57 0.66 -6.93
C VAL A 100 11.24 1.32 -7.31
N LYS A 101 10.40 1.65 -6.33
CA LYS A 101 9.13 2.38 -6.56
C LYS A 101 9.40 3.79 -7.12
N ILE A 102 10.33 4.53 -6.54
CA ILE A 102 10.74 5.85 -7.04
C ILE A 102 11.25 5.76 -8.48
N LEU A 103 12.09 4.77 -8.79
CA LEU A 103 12.59 4.55 -10.15
C LEU A 103 11.47 4.25 -11.14
N LYS A 104 10.51 3.40 -10.75
CA LYS A 104 9.35 3.09 -11.58
C LYS A 104 8.52 4.33 -11.87
N ASP A 105 8.28 5.18 -10.88
CA ASP A 105 7.49 6.40 -11.05
C ASP A 105 8.23 7.42 -11.93
N LYS A 106 9.56 7.52 -11.79
CA LYS A 106 10.41 8.35 -12.67
C LYS A 106 10.36 7.91 -14.13
N ILE A 107 10.50 6.60 -14.39
CA ILE A 107 10.41 6.06 -15.76
C ILE A 107 9.03 6.32 -16.35
N ALA A 108 7.95 6.12 -15.59
CA ALA A 108 6.60 6.40 -16.07
C ALA A 108 6.40 7.88 -16.43
N TYR A 109 7.00 8.80 -15.67
CA TYR A 109 6.99 10.23 -15.98
C TYR A 109 7.77 10.55 -17.26
N GLU A 110 8.95 9.97 -17.43
CA GLU A 110 9.77 10.14 -18.64
C GLU A 110 9.05 9.60 -19.89
N GLU A 111 8.43 8.42 -19.81
CA GLU A 111 7.62 7.83 -20.88
C GLU A 111 6.43 8.73 -21.26
N TYR A 112 5.76 9.32 -20.27
CA TYR A 112 4.66 10.27 -20.49
C TYR A 112 5.14 11.59 -21.12
N ALA A 113 6.27 12.12 -20.65
CA ALA A 113 6.86 13.33 -21.24
C ALA A 113 7.28 13.08 -22.71
N GLU A 114 7.80 11.90 -23.02
CA GLU A 114 8.09 11.50 -24.41
C GLU A 114 6.83 11.35 -25.26
N SER A 115 5.74 10.79 -24.72
CA SER A 115 4.50 10.63 -25.47
C SER A 115 3.92 11.99 -25.85
N ILE A 116 3.92 12.96 -24.93
CA ILE A 116 3.49 14.35 -25.22
C ILE A 116 4.37 14.96 -26.31
N LYS A 117 5.70 14.81 -26.24
CA LYS A 117 6.61 15.32 -27.27
C LYS A 117 6.29 14.73 -28.64
N LYS A 118 6.05 13.42 -28.71
CA LYS A 118 5.68 12.71 -29.95
C LYS A 118 4.33 13.20 -30.49
N GLU A 119 3.32 13.36 -29.64
CA GLU A 119 2.01 13.92 -30.04
C GLU A 119 2.13 15.35 -30.55
N PHE A 120 2.95 16.19 -29.91
CA PHE A 120 3.19 17.56 -30.35
C PHE A 120 3.91 17.62 -31.71
N LEU A 121 4.92 16.76 -31.90
CA LEU A 121 5.61 16.58 -33.19
C LEU A 121 4.64 16.10 -34.28
N GLN A 122 3.76 15.14 -33.97
CA GLN A 122 2.74 14.67 -34.90
C GLN A 122 1.71 15.75 -35.25
N LEU A 123 1.24 16.54 -34.28
CA LEU A 123 0.33 17.66 -34.52
C LEU A 123 0.99 18.75 -35.39
N GLY A 124 2.26 19.06 -35.13
CA GLY A 124 3.06 19.96 -35.96
C GLY A 124 3.24 19.44 -37.39
N PHE A 125 3.55 18.15 -37.55
CA PHE A 125 3.63 17.48 -38.85
C PHE A 125 2.29 17.49 -39.58
N ILE A 126 1.18 17.18 -38.91
CA ILE A 126 -0.16 17.21 -39.48
C ILE A 126 -0.52 18.63 -39.92
N HIS A 127 -0.12 19.66 -39.17
CA HIS A 127 -0.34 21.05 -39.56
C HIS A 127 0.46 21.44 -40.82
N LEU A 128 1.72 21.01 -40.91
CA LEU A 128 2.57 21.19 -42.08
C LEU A 128 2.04 20.44 -43.31
N ILE A 129 1.61 19.19 -43.13
CA ILE A 129 0.97 18.37 -44.17
C ILE A 129 -0.33 19.03 -44.62
N LYS A 130 -1.18 19.52 -43.71
CA LYS A 130 -2.43 20.23 -44.08
C LYS A 130 -2.15 21.52 -44.84
N LYS A 131 -1.10 22.28 -44.51
CA LYS A 131 -0.68 23.46 -45.27
C LYS A 131 -0.17 23.09 -46.66
N GLY A 132 0.70 22.08 -46.76
CA GLY A 132 1.20 21.56 -48.03
C GLY A 132 0.09 20.98 -48.90
N LEU A 133 -0.86 20.24 -48.30
CA LEU A 133 -2.02 19.67 -48.98
C LEU A 133 -2.98 20.75 -49.46
N LYS A 134 -3.19 21.85 -48.72
CA LYS A 134 -3.96 23.01 -49.20
C LYS A 134 -3.28 23.68 -50.39
N LEU A 135 -1.97 23.89 -50.34
CA LEU A 135 -1.19 24.40 -51.47
C LEU A 135 -1.27 23.48 -52.69
N LEU A 136 -1.18 22.16 -52.47
CA LEU A 136 -1.30 21.15 -53.52
C LEU A 136 -2.72 21.02 -54.05
N LEU A 137 -3.75 21.21 -53.21
CA LEU A 137 -5.16 21.28 -53.62
C LEU A 137 -5.42 22.51 -54.48
N ILE A 138 -4.91 23.69 -54.07
CA ILE A 138 -5.00 24.92 -54.86
C ILE A 138 -4.27 24.77 -56.20
N LEU A 139 -3.11 24.08 -56.22
CA LEU A 139 -2.37 23.76 -57.44
C LEU A 139 -3.13 22.73 -58.32
N SER A 140 -3.83 21.76 -57.72
CA SER A 140 -4.62 20.76 -58.44
C SER A 140 -5.97 21.29 -58.98
N LEU A 141 -6.59 22.24 -58.28
CA LEU A 141 -7.79 22.96 -58.71
C LEU A 141 -7.53 23.84 -59.94
N ALA A 142 -6.28 24.23 -60.17
CA ALA A 142 -5.85 24.93 -61.38
C ALA A 142 -5.68 23.99 -62.60
N VAL A 143 -5.69 22.66 -62.40
CA VAL A 143 -5.25 21.71 -63.43
C VAL A 143 -6.35 20.76 -63.94
N HIS A 144 -7.34 20.31 -63.17
CA HIS A 144 -8.35 19.38 -63.74
C HIS A 144 -9.77 19.51 -63.20
N ALA A 145 -10.66 19.95 -64.09
CA ALA A 145 -12.07 19.61 -64.05
C ALA A 145 -12.28 18.11 -64.41
N GLN A 146 -13.25 17.47 -63.73
CA GLN A 146 -13.89 16.14 -63.95
C GLN A 146 -13.18 14.84 -63.48
N SER A 147 -13.85 14.08 -62.60
CA SER A 147 -14.46 12.76 -62.93
C SER A 147 -15.03 12.01 -61.70
N ALA A 148 -16.21 11.41 -61.86
CA ALA A 148 -17.03 10.72 -60.85
C ALA A 148 -16.40 9.44 -60.22
N VAL A 149 -15.25 8.98 -60.72
CA VAL A 149 -14.53 7.81 -60.19
C VAL A 149 -13.83 8.14 -58.86
N GLN A 150 -13.41 9.40 -58.68
CA GLN A 150 -12.82 9.85 -57.41
C GLN A 150 -13.82 9.91 -56.27
N GLU A 151 -15.11 10.07 -56.57
CA GLU A 151 -16.18 10.18 -55.58
C GLU A 151 -16.50 8.81 -54.96
N LYS A 152 -16.61 7.76 -55.78
CA LYS A 152 -16.81 6.38 -55.30
C LYS A 152 -15.62 5.81 -54.50
N LEU A 153 -14.38 6.17 -54.87
CA LEU A 153 -13.20 5.76 -54.10
C LEU A 153 -13.16 6.44 -52.72
N LYS A 154 -13.51 7.73 -52.65
CA LYS A 154 -13.64 8.46 -51.38
C LYS A 154 -14.77 7.92 -50.50
N GLU A 155 -15.87 7.47 -51.11
CA GLU A 155 -17.01 6.89 -50.40
C GLU A 155 -16.67 5.52 -49.79
N MET A 156 -15.97 4.64 -50.53
CA MET A 156 -15.47 3.36 -50.01
C MET A 156 -14.40 3.53 -48.92
N GLU A 157 -13.50 4.51 -49.05
CA GLU A 157 -12.52 4.82 -47.99
C GLU A 157 -13.19 5.34 -46.72
N LYS A 158 -14.21 6.21 -46.84
CA LYS A 158 -15.00 6.69 -45.70
C LYS A 158 -15.75 5.55 -45.01
N ASP A 159 -16.38 4.67 -45.76
CA ASP A 159 -17.14 3.54 -45.21
C ASP A 159 -16.21 2.56 -44.46
N ASN A 160 -15.00 2.31 -44.98
CA ASN A 160 -13.99 1.51 -44.28
C ASN A 160 -13.43 2.22 -43.04
N GLN A 161 -13.24 3.53 -43.08
CA GLN A 161 -12.82 4.31 -41.91
C GLN A 161 -13.89 4.32 -40.82
N GLU A 162 -15.17 4.49 -41.18
CA GLU A 162 -16.28 4.41 -40.23
C GLU A 162 -16.40 3.03 -39.59
N LYS A 163 -16.24 1.94 -40.35
CA LYS A 163 -16.26 0.58 -39.80
C LYS A 163 -15.15 0.35 -38.78
N ARG A 164 -13.92 0.80 -39.09
CA ARG A 164 -12.79 0.70 -38.16
C ARG A 164 -12.98 1.56 -36.91
N LEU A 165 -13.55 2.76 -37.05
CA LEU A 165 -13.91 3.62 -35.93
C LEU A 165 -14.92 2.95 -35.01
N ARG A 166 -16.00 2.37 -35.57
CA ARG A 166 -17.01 1.64 -34.79
C ARG A 166 -16.45 0.41 -34.07
N GLU A 167 -15.50 -0.30 -34.68
CA GLU A 167 -14.83 -1.43 -34.02
C GLU A 167 -13.96 -0.97 -32.85
N VAL A 168 -13.20 0.11 -33.04
CA VAL A 168 -12.37 0.70 -31.97
C VAL A 168 -13.24 1.25 -30.84
N GLU A 169 -14.35 1.92 -31.16
CA GLU A 169 -15.33 2.40 -30.18
C GLU A 169 -15.89 1.24 -29.33
N LYS A 170 -16.29 0.13 -29.96
CA LYS A 170 -16.76 -1.06 -29.24
C LYS A 170 -15.71 -1.63 -28.30
N VAL A 171 -14.46 -1.73 -28.73
CA VAL A 171 -13.35 -2.22 -27.89
C VAL A 171 -13.08 -1.27 -26.71
N ILE A 172 -13.16 0.03 -26.96
CA ILE A 172 -13.00 1.06 -25.92
C ILE A 172 -14.15 0.97 -24.91
N GLU A 173 -15.39 0.86 -25.35
CA GLU A 173 -16.57 0.68 -24.49
C GLU A 173 -16.46 -0.58 -23.63
N GLU A 174 -16.02 -1.70 -24.21
CA GLU A 174 -15.87 -2.96 -23.48
C GLU A 174 -14.76 -2.85 -22.40
N LYS A 175 -13.63 -2.21 -22.74
CA LYS A 175 -12.56 -1.92 -21.76
C LYS A 175 -13.02 -0.97 -20.66
N LEU A 176 -13.80 0.06 -21.00
CA LEU A 176 -14.40 0.98 -20.04
C LEU A 176 -15.35 0.25 -19.08
N ARG A 177 -16.21 -0.63 -19.60
CA ARG A 177 -17.10 -1.45 -18.77
C ARG A 177 -16.31 -2.33 -17.79
N LYS A 178 -15.29 -3.04 -18.28
CA LYS A 178 -14.41 -3.87 -17.42
C LYS A 178 -13.70 -3.04 -16.35
N LEU A 179 -13.18 -1.85 -16.69
CA LEU A 179 -12.55 -0.95 -15.72
C LEU A 179 -13.54 -0.42 -14.67
N ILE A 180 -14.76 -0.09 -15.07
CA ILE A 180 -15.82 0.35 -14.15
C ILE A 180 -16.21 -0.79 -13.21
N GLU A 181 -16.29 -2.02 -13.70
CA GLU A 181 -16.64 -3.20 -12.92
C GLU A 181 -15.54 -3.59 -11.93
N GLU A 182 -14.28 -3.61 -12.39
CA GLU A 182 -13.09 -3.81 -11.54
C GLU A 182 -13.03 -2.75 -10.43
N ARG A 183 -13.29 -1.48 -10.79
CA ARG A 183 -13.35 -0.37 -9.84
C ARG A 183 -14.48 -0.57 -8.83
N LYS A 184 -15.68 -0.95 -9.26
CA LYS A 184 -16.81 -1.26 -8.37
C LYS A 184 -16.48 -2.43 -7.43
N ARG A 185 -15.77 -3.45 -7.91
CA ARG A 185 -15.30 -4.60 -7.11
C ARG A 185 -14.27 -4.18 -6.05
N LEU A 186 -13.29 -3.36 -6.42
CA LEU A 186 -12.30 -2.79 -5.49
C LEU A 186 -12.95 -1.83 -4.48
N GLU A 187 -13.96 -1.07 -4.91
CA GLU A 187 -14.75 -0.20 -4.02
C GLU A 187 -15.63 -1.00 -3.07
N ALA A 188 -16.19 -2.14 -3.50
CA ALA A 188 -16.96 -3.05 -2.65
C ALA A 188 -16.07 -3.71 -1.58
N LEU A 189 -14.84 -4.11 -1.94
CA LEU A 189 -13.84 -4.63 -0.99
C LEU A 189 -13.36 -3.57 0.02
N ARG A 190 -13.46 -2.27 -0.31
CA ARG A 190 -13.11 -1.14 0.57
C ARG A 190 -14.26 -0.68 1.48
N LYS A 191 -15.48 -1.18 1.31
CA LYS A 191 -16.62 -0.94 2.20
C LYS A 191 -16.64 -1.94 3.35
N LYS A 192 -15.72 -1.81 4.30
CA LYS A 192 -16.05 -2.23 5.67
C LYS A 192 -16.71 -1.02 6.35
N PRO A 193 -18.04 -0.99 6.53
CA PRO A 193 -18.61 -0.08 7.53
C PRO A 193 -17.85 -0.28 8.84
N LEU A 194 -17.67 0.80 9.61
CA LEU A 194 -17.11 0.68 10.96
C LEU A 194 -17.95 -0.38 11.69
N THR A 195 -17.30 -1.29 12.39
CA THR A 195 -18.04 -2.19 13.29
C THR A 195 -18.76 -1.35 14.35
N GLU A 196 -19.83 -1.87 14.95
CA GLU A 196 -20.54 -1.12 16.00
C GLU A 196 -19.62 -0.73 17.17
N GLU A 197 -18.58 -1.52 17.41
CA GLU A 197 -17.52 -1.27 18.39
C GLU A 197 -16.62 -0.11 17.95
N GLU A 198 -16.12 -0.12 16.71
CA GLU A 198 -15.32 0.97 16.14
C GLU A 198 -16.11 2.30 16.12
N GLU A 199 -17.42 2.27 15.84
CA GLU A 199 -18.27 3.46 15.84
C GLU A 199 -18.47 4.04 17.26
N LYS A 200 -18.59 3.16 18.28
CA LYS A 200 -18.64 3.59 19.69
C LYS A 200 -17.32 4.19 20.15
N GLU A 201 -16.19 3.60 19.75
CA GLU A 201 -14.86 4.12 20.04
C GLU A 201 -14.61 5.48 19.39
N VAL A 202 -14.96 5.64 18.11
CA VAL A 202 -14.87 6.91 17.38
C VAL A 202 -15.67 7.99 18.11
N LYS A 203 -16.91 7.71 18.54
CA LYS A 203 -17.73 8.69 19.29
C LYS A 203 -17.11 9.10 20.62
N LYS A 204 -16.49 8.18 21.35
CA LYS A 204 -15.77 8.49 22.61
C LYS A 204 -14.54 9.34 22.33
N LEU A 205 -13.74 8.95 21.33
CA LEU A 205 -12.52 9.67 20.96
C LEU A 205 -12.82 11.09 20.44
N VAL A 206 -13.88 11.29 19.65
CA VAL A 206 -14.33 12.63 19.23
C VAL A 206 -14.62 13.53 20.44
N LYS A 207 -15.25 13.00 21.50
CA LYS A 207 -15.55 13.79 22.71
C LYS A 207 -14.30 14.16 23.50
N ILE A 208 -13.31 13.27 23.53
CA ILE A 208 -12.03 13.52 24.21
C ILE A 208 -11.23 14.54 23.41
N VAL A 209 -10.97 14.23 22.14
CA VAL A 209 -10.17 15.07 21.22
C VAL A 209 -10.77 16.46 21.02
N SER A 210 -12.10 16.62 21.09
CA SER A 210 -12.72 17.95 20.99
C SER A 210 -12.48 18.85 22.21
N LYS A 211 -12.09 18.28 23.36
CA LYS A 211 -11.76 19.01 24.60
C LYS A 211 -10.26 19.08 24.87
N THR A 212 -9.47 18.26 24.19
CA THR A 212 -8.00 18.26 24.28
C THR A 212 -7.41 19.42 23.46
N PRO A 213 -6.35 20.09 23.95
CA PRO A 213 -5.59 21.07 23.17
C PRO A 213 -5.10 20.49 21.83
N SER A 214 -5.02 21.32 20.79
CA SER A 214 -4.73 20.85 19.42
C SER A 214 -3.39 20.15 19.29
N ASP A 215 -2.38 20.55 20.07
CA ASP A 215 -1.04 19.95 20.03
C ASP A 215 -1.04 18.51 20.57
N GLU A 216 -1.66 18.31 21.74
CA GLU A 216 -1.83 16.99 22.36
C GLU A 216 -2.75 16.09 21.53
N ALA A 217 -3.83 16.65 20.99
CA ALA A 217 -4.72 15.94 20.08
C ALA A 217 -3.98 15.47 18.81
N GLY A 218 -3.08 16.28 18.27
CA GLY A 218 -2.22 15.90 17.15
C GLY A 218 -1.33 14.71 17.49
N ALA A 219 -0.69 14.74 18.66
CA ALA A 219 0.12 13.61 19.15
C ALA A 219 -0.70 12.33 19.36
N ILE A 220 -1.90 12.43 19.93
CA ILE A 220 -2.80 11.27 20.10
C ILE A 220 -3.20 10.69 18.74
N LEU A 221 -3.58 11.55 17.78
CA LEU A 221 -3.97 11.08 16.45
C LEU A 221 -2.78 10.53 15.64
N ASN A 222 -1.54 10.86 16.01
CA ASN A 222 -0.35 10.24 15.43
C ASN A 222 -0.17 8.77 15.82
N GLU A 223 -0.87 8.27 16.84
CA GLU A 223 -0.87 6.85 17.21
C GLU A 223 -2.12 6.11 16.70
N VAL A 224 -3.16 6.84 16.32
CA VAL A 224 -4.42 6.26 15.81
C VAL A 224 -4.30 5.85 14.34
N LYS A 225 -5.03 4.80 13.92
CA LYS A 225 -5.08 4.38 12.51
C LYS A 225 -5.56 5.54 11.61
N PRO A 226 -4.93 5.81 10.45
CA PRO A 226 -5.26 6.98 9.62
C PRO A 226 -6.73 7.12 9.23
N ARG A 227 -7.42 5.99 9.01
CA ARG A 227 -8.86 5.98 8.70
C ARG A 227 -9.72 6.44 9.88
N ILE A 228 -9.38 6.04 11.11
CA ILE A 228 -10.10 6.43 12.34
C ILE A 228 -9.81 7.90 12.65
N ALA A 229 -8.55 8.34 12.49
CA ALA A 229 -8.18 9.75 12.64
C ALA A 229 -8.95 10.65 11.66
N ALA A 230 -9.07 10.24 10.39
CA ALA A 230 -9.87 10.95 9.39
C ALA A 230 -11.36 11.04 9.79
N GLU A 231 -11.93 9.95 10.33
CA GLU A 231 -13.32 9.92 10.79
C GLU A 231 -13.55 10.86 11.98
N ILE A 232 -12.61 10.90 12.92
CA ILE A 232 -12.65 11.83 14.06
C ILE A 232 -12.58 13.27 13.57
N LEU A 233 -11.62 13.60 12.71
CA LEU A 233 -11.40 14.98 12.24
C LEU A 233 -12.57 15.55 11.44
N ILE A 234 -13.27 14.74 10.65
CA ILE A 234 -14.47 15.19 9.92
C ILE A 234 -15.65 15.51 10.86
N ARG A 235 -15.70 14.85 12.01
CA ARG A 235 -16.76 15.08 13.02
C ARG A 235 -16.43 16.26 13.96
N LEU A 236 -15.26 16.87 13.82
CA LEU A 236 -14.85 18.08 14.55
C LEU A 236 -15.18 19.35 13.76
N LYS A 237 -15.15 20.49 14.46
CA LYS A 237 -15.25 21.81 13.81
C LYS A 237 -14.04 22.05 12.91
N GLU A 238 -14.26 22.61 11.72
CA GLU A 238 -13.21 22.74 10.69
C GLU A 238 -11.94 23.45 11.18
N ARG A 239 -12.10 24.53 11.96
CA ARG A 239 -10.97 25.26 12.55
C ARG A 239 -10.13 24.39 13.48
N GLN A 240 -10.79 23.61 14.34
CA GLN A 240 -10.14 22.72 15.30
C GLN A 240 -9.47 21.55 14.59
N ALA A 241 -10.14 20.96 13.59
CA ALA A 241 -9.56 19.90 12.76
C ALA A 241 -8.32 20.38 12.00
N GLY A 242 -8.32 21.61 11.48
CA GLY A 242 -7.16 22.21 10.83
C GLY A 242 -5.98 22.44 11.78
N GLN A 243 -6.25 22.92 12.99
CA GLN A 243 -5.22 23.09 14.03
C GLN A 243 -4.62 21.76 14.48
N ILE A 244 -5.45 20.72 14.65
CA ILE A 244 -4.98 19.38 15.00
C ILE A 244 -4.14 18.77 13.88
N LEU A 245 -4.57 18.91 12.61
CA LEU A 245 -3.79 18.45 11.45
C LEU A 245 -2.42 19.13 11.37
N ALA A 246 -2.33 20.42 11.73
CA ALA A 246 -1.06 21.15 11.76
C ALA A 246 -0.11 20.64 12.87
N ALA A 247 -0.65 20.10 13.96
CA ALA A 247 0.10 19.51 15.06
C ALA A 247 0.43 18.02 14.88
N MET A 248 -0.09 17.36 13.84
CA MET A 248 0.22 15.97 13.53
C MET A 248 1.58 15.82 12.84
N ASP A 249 2.11 14.60 12.79
CA ASP A 249 3.27 14.29 11.96
C ASP A 249 2.93 14.61 10.48
N PRO A 250 3.78 15.36 9.75
CA PRO A 250 3.47 15.81 8.40
C PRO A 250 3.13 14.69 7.41
N LYS A 251 3.78 13.53 7.53
CA LYS A 251 3.51 12.39 6.63
C LYS A 251 2.17 11.76 6.96
N LYS A 252 1.85 11.63 8.25
CA LYS A 252 0.58 11.07 8.70
C LYS A 252 -0.59 12.02 8.43
N ALA A 253 -0.41 13.31 8.64
CA ALA A 253 -1.37 14.36 8.27
C ALA A 253 -1.73 14.29 6.78
N ALA A 254 -0.73 14.17 5.89
CA ALA A 254 -0.96 14.04 4.46
C ALA A 254 -1.84 12.83 4.09
N VAL A 255 -1.57 11.66 4.69
CA VAL A 255 -2.37 10.44 4.46
C VAL A 255 -3.81 10.62 4.96
N VAL A 256 -3.98 11.22 6.13
CA VAL A 256 -5.30 11.49 6.73
C VAL A 256 -6.09 12.47 5.86
N THR A 257 -5.45 13.54 5.37
CA THR A 257 -6.05 14.51 4.44
C THR A 257 -6.47 13.86 3.13
N GLU A 258 -5.66 12.97 2.55
CA GLU A 258 -6.03 12.22 1.34
C GLU A 258 -7.30 11.38 1.55
N ILE A 259 -7.41 10.72 2.71
CA ILE A 259 -8.61 9.95 3.08
C ILE A 259 -9.83 10.86 3.17
N ILE A 260 -9.73 12.01 3.86
CA ILE A 260 -10.81 13.00 4.00
C ILE A 260 -11.26 13.51 2.62
N MET A 261 -10.32 13.88 1.74
CA MET A 261 -10.62 14.34 0.38
C MET A 261 -11.33 13.25 -0.44
N SER A 262 -10.89 11.99 -0.31
CA SER A 262 -11.52 10.87 -1.00
C SER A 262 -12.98 10.65 -0.56
N TRP A 263 -13.32 10.95 0.69
CA TRP A 263 -14.69 10.88 1.19
C TRP A 263 -15.53 12.05 0.67
N ARG A 264 -15.00 13.28 0.70
CA ARG A 264 -15.68 14.48 0.16
C ARG A 264 -16.01 14.35 -1.34
N LYS A 265 -15.07 13.82 -2.14
CA LYS A 265 -15.29 13.55 -3.58
C LYS A 265 -16.39 12.50 -3.81
N ARG A 266 -16.50 11.51 -2.92
CA ARG A 266 -17.55 10.47 -2.98
C ARG A 266 -18.93 10.96 -2.57
N SER A 267 -19.03 11.89 -1.62
CA SER A 267 -20.31 12.52 -1.26
C SER A 267 -20.79 13.51 -2.33
N ALA A 268 -19.87 14.17 -3.04
CA ALA A 268 -20.20 15.06 -4.16
C ALA A 268 -20.73 14.30 -5.39
N GLN A 269 -20.22 13.10 -5.68
CA GLN A 269 -20.66 12.27 -6.81
C GLN A 269 -22.02 11.57 -6.60
N LYS A 270 -22.57 11.62 -5.38
CA LYS A 270 -23.87 11.04 -5.00
C LYS A 270 -25.01 12.07 -4.95
N ARG A 271 -24.70 13.35 -5.15
CA ARG A 271 -25.67 14.44 -5.34
C ARG A 271 -25.83 14.68 -6.84
#